data_AF-A0A0K2U491-F1
#
_entry.id   AF-A0A0K2U491-F1
#
_cell.length_a   1.000
_cell.length_b   1.000
_cell.length_c   1.000
_cell.angle_alpha   90.00
_cell.angle_beta   90.00
_cell.angle_gamma   90.00
#
_symmetry.space_group_name_H-M   'P 1'
#
loop_
_entity.id
_entity.type
_entity.pdbx_description
1 polymer ?
#
loop_
_entity_poly.entity_id
_entity_poly.type
_entity_poly.pdbx_seq_one_letter_code
_entity_poly.pdbx_strand_id
1 'polypeptide(L)'
;LSYFSIYIVIVSSFDWPSIGFAYPCKKEGFVFDTNNLICRKCEKNTEPKGFQCQCMAGFVIKKDTGSYDKLDCEQCKNGTVPSMDKLHCRPCQGLIDFDNQRCFCGFDEILVERDISGALLDVFNCVRCAVGTYPSSDRRNCVPCNSFPILPNQNCSCNVPNSICYDDKLTGYAQTLENGKGEIVDYGGKQVRSRLFKRKLKETVYLCEEFNTANACQTLGNLCTLVLHNRNHPACKVIYDLKRSRKHDVPQLYFIDRPDKKKDITNVYRPQSRIQISVAEFDIEGRLISFRKSISGSDFNFCNGSFNEFDAALNFGTKFEVKCSLNYELLWDKLGKDGRENRFYDLYISYNTSIMDTESTKLFGLPILLKNLEQNQNKRDGHNLQFITRFFMMDRIGGVASESEDESIPEAIRFLKKFHLKIQLLDTREYPQLSGTIYPPLIEIEYGVITREELEEARKNNLEGSGFTFEFKIDYSMDIRESIKDIEISIGVLSAIAVFWSVVQTWTWSRRSGKMTIDPFTLIEFLANACGNLAHVFFIVIYFASLYYMIFFKQQNYIYVILPDE
;
A
#
# COMPACT_ATOMS: atom_id res chain seq x y z
N LEU A 1 37.26 48.61 56.15
CA LEU A 1 37.88 47.30 56.39
C LEU A 1 36.96 46.26 55.74
N SER A 2 36.82 46.24 54.40
CA SER A 2 37.82 45.77 53.40
C SER A 2 38.14 44.30 53.69
N TYR A 3 37.72 43.34 52.86
CA TYR A 3 38.42 42.95 51.64
C TYR A 3 37.45 42.48 50.53
N PHE A 4 37.47 43.19 49.40
CA PHE A 4 37.07 42.66 48.10
C PHE A 4 38.27 41.90 47.52
N SER A 5 38.13 40.59 47.27
CA SER A 5 39.09 39.84 46.46
C SER A 5 38.49 39.63 45.07
N ILE A 6 39.01 40.40 44.12
CA ILE A 6 38.74 40.26 42.68
C ILE A 6 39.62 39.10 42.18
N TYR A 7 39.01 37.99 41.77
CA TYR A 7 39.69 36.99 40.95
C TYR A 7 39.62 37.44 39.49
N ILE A 8 40.75 37.93 38.98
CA ILE A 8 40.96 38.17 37.55
C ILE A 8 41.14 36.80 36.88
N VAL A 9 40.11 36.31 36.20
CA VAL A 9 40.26 35.22 35.24
C VAL A 9 40.81 35.83 33.96
N ILE A 10 42.10 35.66 33.71
CA ILE A 10 42.70 35.92 32.40
C ILE A 10 42.23 34.80 31.48
N VAL A 11 41.09 35.01 30.80
CA VAL A 11 40.74 34.24 29.62
C VAL A 11 41.66 34.74 28.52
N SER A 12 42.73 33.99 28.23
CA SER A 12 43.43 34.16 26.97
C SER A 12 42.45 33.76 25.87
N SER A 13 42.01 34.75 25.10
CA SER A 13 41.31 34.52 23.84
C SER A 13 42.31 33.86 22.89
N PHE A 14 42.34 32.53 22.89
CA PHE A 14 42.85 31.79 21.74
C PHE A 14 41.81 31.99 20.64
N ASP A 15 42.05 32.97 19.77
CA ASP A 15 41.35 33.09 18.50
C ASP A 15 41.61 31.81 17.71
N TRP A 16 40.66 30.87 17.78
CA TRP A 16 40.57 29.82 16.79
C TRP A 16 40.25 30.52 15.46
N PRO A 17 41.06 30.35 14.39
CA PRO A 17 40.65 30.84 13.10
C PRO A 17 39.34 30.16 12.73
N SER A 18 38.29 30.96 12.57
CA SER A 18 37.00 30.54 12.08
C SER A 18 37.18 30.09 10.63
N ILE A 19 37.44 28.79 10.43
CA ILE A 19 37.48 28.20 9.10
C ILE A 19 36.03 28.04 8.65
N GLY A 20 35.55 29.01 7.90
CA GLY A 20 34.32 28.87 7.13
C GLY A 20 34.45 27.66 6.22
N PHE A 21 33.58 26.66 6.38
CA PHE A 21 33.48 25.50 5.50
C PHE A 21 32.93 25.96 4.14
N ALA A 22 33.81 26.50 3.31
CA ALA A 22 33.58 26.64 1.89
C ALA A 22 33.90 25.29 1.22
N TYR A 23 32.91 24.75 0.52
CA TYR A 23 33.02 23.60 -0.39
C TYR A 23 34.42 23.52 -1.05
N PRO A 24 35.11 22.36 -1.01
CA PRO A 24 36.51 22.29 -1.38
C PRO A 24 36.66 22.63 -2.86
N CYS A 25 37.28 23.77 -3.15
CA CYS A 25 37.66 24.25 -4.48
C CYS A 25 36.54 24.29 -5.55
N LYS A 26 35.92 25.47 -5.77
CA LYS A 26 34.89 25.70 -6.82
C LYS A 26 35.38 25.56 -8.28
N LYS A 27 36.68 25.39 -8.53
CA LYS A 27 37.25 25.33 -9.89
C LYS A 27 37.54 23.90 -10.29
N GLU A 28 37.14 23.51 -11.50
CA GLU A 28 37.44 22.20 -12.09
C GLU A 28 38.94 21.97 -12.20
N GLY A 29 39.39 20.74 -11.92
CA GLY A 29 40.80 20.35 -11.97
C GLY A 29 41.63 20.72 -10.73
N PHE A 30 41.00 21.15 -9.63
CA PHE A 30 41.69 21.47 -8.37
C PHE A 30 41.32 20.49 -7.25
N VAL A 31 42.28 20.21 -6.38
CA VAL A 31 42.11 19.42 -5.15
C VAL A 31 42.47 20.28 -3.94
N PHE A 32 41.81 20.02 -2.81
CA PHE A 32 42.04 20.76 -1.58
C PHE A 32 43.14 20.08 -0.76
N ASP A 33 44.27 20.77 -0.59
CA ASP A 33 45.39 20.35 0.24
C ASP A 33 45.06 20.69 1.71
N THR A 34 44.71 19.66 2.48
CA THR A 34 44.32 19.81 3.89
C THR A 34 45.47 20.23 4.80
N ASN A 35 46.72 19.97 4.41
CA ASN A 35 47.89 20.30 5.23
C ASN A 35 48.23 21.79 5.14
N ASN A 36 47.96 22.42 3.99
CA ASN A 36 48.26 23.83 3.74
C ASN A 36 47.00 24.69 3.59
N LEU A 37 45.81 24.09 3.64
CA LEU A 37 44.49 24.74 3.48
C LEU A 37 44.36 25.54 2.16
N ILE A 38 44.96 25.04 1.07
CA ILE A 38 44.96 25.69 -0.25
C ILE A 38 44.42 24.76 -1.35
N CYS A 39 43.85 25.34 -2.41
CA CYS A 39 43.48 24.60 -3.61
C CYS A 39 44.68 24.48 -4.55
N ARG A 40 45.09 23.25 -4.86
CA ARG A 40 46.15 22.96 -5.83
C ARG A 40 45.57 22.41 -7.12
N LYS A 41 46.17 22.77 -8.25
CA LYS A 41 45.75 22.27 -9.56
C LYS A 41 46.39 20.90 -9.80
N CYS A 42 45.60 19.95 -10.27
CA CYS A 42 46.11 18.66 -10.75
C CYS A 42 47.04 18.86 -11.97
N GLU A 43 48.15 18.13 -12.01
CA GLU A 43 49.13 18.17 -13.09
C GLU A 43 48.56 17.61 -14.41
N LYS A 44 49.31 17.76 -15.52
CA LYS A 44 48.85 17.36 -16.85
C LYS A 44 48.53 15.85 -16.88
N ASN A 45 47.44 15.47 -17.54
CA ASN A 45 46.93 14.09 -17.62
C ASN A 45 46.41 13.52 -16.29
N THR A 46 46.12 14.38 -15.30
CA THR A 46 45.47 14.00 -14.04
C THR A 46 44.17 14.76 -13.80
N GLU A 47 43.24 14.12 -13.10
CA GLU A 47 41.91 14.63 -12.77
C GLU A 47 41.64 14.51 -11.26
N PRO A 48 40.83 15.41 -10.68
CA PRO A 48 40.50 15.36 -9.26
C PRO A 48 39.53 14.20 -8.98
N LYS A 49 39.86 13.37 -7.99
CA LYS A 49 38.96 12.35 -7.43
C LYS A 49 38.91 12.45 -5.91
N GLY A 50 37.84 13.07 -5.41
CA GLY A 50 37.73 13.42 -4.00
C GLY A 50 38.76 14.49 -3.62
N PHE A 51 39.67 14.17 -2.70
CA PHE A 51 40.71 15.09 -2.21
C PHE A 51 42.11 14.84 -2.80
N GLN A 52 42.23 14.00 -3.82
CA GLN A 52 43.52 13.66 -4.46
C GLN A 52 43.40 13.67 -5.99
N CYS A 53 44.50 13.94 -6.69
CA CYS A 53 44.57 13.80 -8.14
C CYS A 53 44.77 12.32 -8.52
N GLN A 54 44.13 11.88 -9.60
CA GLN A 54 44.30 10.56 -10.20
C GLN A 54 44.64 10.70 -11.68
N CYS A 55 45.40 9.79 -12.28
CA CYS A 55 45.59 9.76 -13.74
C CYS A 55 44.24 9.70 -14.48
N MET A 56 44.10 10.39 -15.61
CA MET A 56 42.90 10.33 -16.45
C MET A 56 42.67 8.93 -17.06
N ALA A 57 41.52 8.71 -17.68
CA ALA A 57 41.24 7.51 -18.46
C ALA A 57 42.33 7.22 -19.50
N GLY A 58 42.81 5.97 -19.58
CA GLY A 58 43.87 5.56 -20.51
C GLY A 58 45.31 5.84 -20.05
N PHE A 59 45.50 6.37 -18.84
CA PHE A 59 46.82 6.67 -18.27
C PHE A 59 47.13 5.82 -17.03
N VAL A 60 48.41 5.48 -16.85
CA VAL A 60 48.95 4.78 -15.68
C VAL A 60 49.91 5.66 -14.90
N ILE A 61 50.07 5.35 -13.62
CA ILE A 61 50.96 6.02 -12.68
C ILE A 61 52.40 5.65 -13.04
N LYS A 62 53.16 6.64 -13.49
CA LYS A 62 54.60 6.51 -13.74
C LYS A 62 55.41 6.82 -12.49
N LYS A 63 54.98 7.84 -11.75
CA LYS A 63 55.61 8.26 -10.50
C LYS A 63 54.58 8.90 -9.59
N ASP A 64 54.49 8.39 -8.37
CA ASP A 64 53.72 8.97 -7.29
C ASP A 64 54.66 9.34 -6.15
N THR A 65 54.58 10.59 -5.69
CA THR A 65 55.39 11.09 -4.57
C THR A 65 54.61 11.16 -3.26
N GLY A 66 53.35 10.72 -3.25
CA GLY A 66 52.44 10.80 -2.11
C GLY A 66 51.98 12.23 -1.80
N SER A 67 52.26 13.19 -2.68
CA SER A 67 51.83 14.59 -2.55
C SER A 67 50.57 14.84 -3.36
N TYR A 68 49.68 15.71 -2.86
CA TYR A 68 48.34 15.94 -3.44
C TYR A 68 48.32 16.36 -4.91
N ASP A 69 49.41 16.96 -5.40
CA ASP A 69 49.52 17.58 -6.73
C ASP A 69 50.62 16.97 -7.61
N LYS A 70 51.48 16.09 -7.09
CA LYS A 70 52.65 15.55 -7.80
C LYS A 70 52.47 14.09 -8.18
N LEU A 71 51.65 13.89 -9.20
CA LEU A 71 51.35 12.60 -9.80
C LEU A 71 51.69 12.66 -11.30
N ASP A 72 52.68 11.88 -11.72
CA ASP A 72 53.09 11.79 -13.13
C ASP A 72 52.45 10.56 -13.78
N CYS A 73 51.79 10.79 -14.92
CA CYS A 73 50.97 9.79 -15.59
C CYS A 73 51.40 9.60 -17.05
N GLU A 74 51.55 8.34 -17.45
CA GLU A 74 51.94 7.94 -18.80
C GLU A 74 50.76 7.29 -19.54
N GLN A 75 50.61 7.62 -20.82
CA GLN A 75 49.51 7.08 -21.63
C GLN A 75 49.79 5.63 -22.03
N CYS A 76 48.79 4.77 -21.93
CA CYS A 76 48.88 3.42 -22.48
C CYS A 76 49.02 3.46 -24.01
N LYS A 77 49.83 2.54 -24.55
CA LYS A 77 50.02 2.41 -26.01
C LYS A 77 48.73 1.91 -26.67
N ASN A 78 48.56 2.22 -27.97
CA ASN A 78 47.41 1.75 -28.75
C ASN A 78 47.22 0.23 -28.61
N GLY A 79 46.00 -0.19 -28.27
CA GLY A 79 45.64 -1.58 -28.04
C GLY A 79 45.91 -2.10 -26.61
N THR A 80 46.35 -1.23 -25.70
CA THR A 80 46.49 -1.55 -24.27
C THR A 80 45.66 -0.60 -23.42
N VAL A 81 45.18 -1.10 -22.28
CA VAL A 81 44.37 -0.37 -21.32
C VAL A 81 45.02 -0.41 -19.94
N PRO A 82 44.83 0.63 -19.11
CA PRO A 82 45.31 0.63 -17.73
C PRO A 82 44.61 -0.45 -16.90
N SER A 83 45.35 -1.08 -16.01
CA SER A 83 44.81 -1.90 -14.92
C SER A 83 43.94 -1.06 -13.99
N MET A 84 43.09 -1.71 -13.20
CA MET A 84 42.19 -1.02 -12.25
C MET A 84 42.93 -0.23 -11.17
N ASP A 85 44.13 -0.68 -10.77
CA ASP A 85 45.04 0.06 -9.88
C ASP A 85 45.78 1.21 -10.59
N LYS A 86 45.61 1.34 -11.92
CA LYS A 86 46.30 2.28 -12.81
C LYS A 86 47.82 2.18 -12.75
N LEU A 87 48.39 1.02 -12.42
CA LEU A 87 49.83 0.83 -12.35
C LEU A 87 50.44 0.26 -13.64
N HIS A 88 49.65 -0.46 -14.45
CA HIS A 88 50.17 -1.20 -15.59
C HIS A 88 49.26 -1.11 -16.82
N CYS A 89 49.85 -1.04 -18.01
CA CYS A 89 49.10 -1.11 -19.27
C CYS A 89 49.21 -2.52 -19.86
N ARG A 90 48.08 -3.19 -20.09
CA ARG A 90 48.04 -4.52 -20.73
C ARG A 90 46.99 -4.58 -21.84
N PRO A 91 47.15 -5.47 -22.83
CA PRO A 91 46.10 -5.78 -23.78
C PRO A 91 44.86 -6.35 -23.07
N CYS A 92 43.69 -6.12 -23.64
CA CYS A 92 42.41 -6.63 -23.15
C CYS A 92 41.91 -7.71 -24.11
N GLN A 93 41.52 -8.88 -23.58
CA GLN A 93 40.87 -9.93 -24.37
C GLN A 93 39.43 -9.53 -24.78
N GLY A 94 38.75 -8.77 -23.92
CA GLY A 94 37.40 -8.26 -24.14
C GLY A 94 37.34 -7.04 -25.07
N LEU A 95 36.21 -6.34 -25.02
CA LEU A 95 36.03 -5.08 -25.75
C LEU A 95 36.71 -3.94 -25.00
N ILE A 96 37.34 -3.02 -25.73
CA ILE A 96 37.87 -1.79 -25.13
C ILE A 96 36.77 -0.73 -25.23
N ASP A 97 36.34 -0.22 -24.09
CA ASP A 97 35.52 0.99 -24.02
C ASP A 97 36.40 2.17 -24.45
N PHE A 98 36.08 2.78 -25.60
CA PHE A 98 36.87 3.86 -26.16
C PHE A 98 36.75 5.18 -25.37
N ASP A 99 35.62 5.41 -24.70
CA ASP A 99 35.36 6.63 -23.93
C ASP A 99 36.09 6.59 -22.58
N ASN A 100 36.04 5.45 -21.90
CA ASN A 100 36.68 5.27 -20.59
C ASN A 100 38.07 4.63 -20.66
N GLN A 101 38.51 4.19 -21.85
CA GLN A 101 39.77 3.46 -22.09
C GLN A 101 39.95 2.30 -21.10
N ARG A 102 38.91 1.46 -20.94
CA ARG A 102 38.89 0.32 -20.01
C ARG A 102 38.55 -0.98 -20.71
N CYS A 103 39.03 -2.09 -20.14
CA CYS A 103 38.64 -3.42 -20.57
C CYS A 103 37.20 -3.73 -20.12
N PHE A 104 36.37 -4.19 -21.04
CA PHE A 104 34.98 -4.56 -20.80
C PHE A 104 34.74 -6.02 -21.19
N CYS A 105 34.17 -6.79 -20.25
CA CYS A 105 33.81 -8.19 -20.44
C CYS A 105 32.31 -8.37 -20.67
N GLY A 106 31.91 -9.53 -21.21
CA GLY A 106 30.51 -9.87 -21.50
C GLY A 106 29.60 -9.85 -20.26
N PHE A 107 28.30 -10.07 -20.47
CA PHE A 107 27.28 -9.99 -19.40
C PHE A 107 27.50 -11.03 -18.27
N ASP A 108 28.01 -12.21 -18.61
CA ASP A 108 28.25 -13.33 -17.67
C ASP A 108 29.73 -13.45 -17.25
N GLU A 109 30.54 -12.44 -17.51
CA GLU A 109 32.00 -12.50 -17.36
C GLU A 109 32.52 -11.46 -16.37
N ILE A 110 33.61 -11.82 -15.70
CA ILE A 110 34.39 -10.92 -14.84
C ILE A 110 35.73 -10.59 -15.49
N LEU A 111 36.23 -9.40 -15.18
CA LEU A 111 37.57 -8.97 -15.60
C LEU A 111 38.61 -9.52 -14.61
N VAL A 112 39.55 -10.31 -15.12
CA VAL A 112 40.66 -10.87 -14.34
C VAL A 112 41.97 -10.25 -14.81
N GLU A 113 42.62 -9.47 -13.94
CA GLU A 113 43.90 -8.79 -14.23
C GLU A 113 45.11 -9.51 -13.62
N ARG A 114 44.89 -10.34 -12.60
CA ARG A 114 45.93 -11.05 -11.85
C ARG A 114 45.58 -12.51 -11.71
N ASP A 115 46.60 -13.36 -11.64
CA ASP A 115 46.42 -14.79 -11.39
C ASP A 115 46.21 -15.11 -9.89
N ILE A 116 46.05 -16.40 -9.58
CA ILE A 116 45.85 -16.89 -8.21
C ILE A 116 47.04 -16.65 -7.28
N SER A 117 48.23 -16.37 -7.82
CA SER A 117 49.42 -16.01 -7.04
C SER A 117 49.52 -14.49 -6.79
N GLY A 118 48.62 -13.71 -7.41
CA GLY A 118 48.62 -12.25 -7.39
C GLY A 118 49.50 -11.61 -8.47
N ALA A 119 50.13 -12.41 -9.34
CA ALA A 119 50.94 -11.90 -10.43
C ALA A 119 50.05 -11.27 -11.51
N LEU A 120 50.50 -10.16 -12.08
CA LEU A 120 49.77 -9.46 -13.14
C LEU A 120 49.84 -10.27 -14.44
N LEU A 121 48.68 -10.48 -15.07
CA LEU A 121 48.59 -11.17 -16.35
C LEU A 121 49.19 -10.33 -17.48
N ASP A 122 49.69 -11.00 -18.52
CA ASP A 122 50.18 -10.35 -19.73
C ASP A 122 49.05 -9.80 -20.61
N VAL A 123 47.85 -10.37 -20.49
CA VAL A 123 46.61 -9.92 -21.12
C VAL A 123 45.50 -10.01 -20.07
N PHE A 124 44.67 -8.97 -19.97
CA PHE A 124 43.50 -9.02 -19.10
C PHE A 124 42.45 -9.94 -19.71
N ASN A 125 42.05 -10.95 -18.93
CA ASN A 125 41.18 -12.00 -19.41
C ASN A 125 39.75 -11.77 -18.91
N CYS A 126 38.80 -12.10 -19.77
CA CYS A 126 37.39 -12.17 -19.40
C CYS A 126 37.07 -13.62 -19.05
N VAL A 127 36.72 -13.86 -17.79
CA VAL A 127 36.40 -15.20 -17.30
C VAL A 127 34.91 -15.30 -17.05
N ARG A 128 34.26 -16.26 -17.71
CA ARG A 128 32.85 -16.54 -17.48
C ARG A 128 32.65 -17.14 -16.09
N CYS A 129 31.67 -16.61 -15.36
CA CYS A 129 31.31 -17.17 -14.07
C CYS A 129 30.81 -18.61 -14.21
N ALA A 130 31.19 -19.44 -13.25
CA ALA A 130 30.77 -20.84 -13.21
C ALA A 130 29.26 -20.95 -13.00
N VAL A 131 28.68 -22.08 -13.40
CA VAL A 131 27.26 -22.37 -13.18
C VAL A 131 26.92 -22.23 -11.69
N GLY A 132 25.79 -21.58 -11.37
CA GLY A 132 25.41 -21.23 -9.99
C GLY A 132 26.08 -19.97 -9.41
N THR A 133 26.84 -19.24 -10.22
CA THR A 133 27.43 -17.94 -9.85
C THR A 133 27.16 -16.90 -10.93
N TYR A 134 27.15 -15.62 -10.55
CA TYR A 134 26.97 -14.50 -11.47
C TYR A 134 28.00 -13.38 -11.20
N PRO A 135 28.31 -12.50 -12.15
CA PRO A 135 29.24 -11.39 -11.93
C PRO A 135 28.70 -10.41 -10.88
N SER A 136 29.55 -10.06 -9.91
CA SER A 136 29.32 -8.95 -8.97
C SER A 136 29.02 -7.62 -9.69
N SER A 137 28.41 -6.67 -8.97
CA SER A 137 28.05 -5.36 -9.53
C SER A 137 29.24 -4.58 -10.13
N ASP A 138 30.45 -4.78 -9.60
CA ASP A 138 31.71 -4.22 -10.10
C ASP A 138 32.43 -5.15 -11.10
N ARG A 139 31.83 -6.30 -11.43
CA ARG A 139 32.30 -7.35 -12.36
C ARG A 139 33.71 -7.86 -12.08
N ARG A 140 34.11 -7.93 -10.81
CA ARG A 140 35.43 -8.43 -10.39
C ARG A 140 35.42 -9.85 -9.89
N ASN A 141 34.31 -10.23 -9.26
CA ASN A 141 34.16 -11.52 -8.60
C ASN A 141 32.90 -12.21 -9.08
N CYS A 142 32.95 -13.53 -9.21
CA CYS A 142 31.76 -14.34 -9.35
C CYS A 142 31.17 -14.59 -7.96
N VAL A 143 29.95 -14.13 -7.75
CA VAL A 143 29.23 -14.30 -6.48
C VAL A 143 28.19 -15.41 -6.62
N PRO A 144 27.95 -16.22 -5.58
CA PRO A 144 26.96 -17.29 -5.64
C PRO A 144 25.56 -16.72 -5.82
N CYS A 145 24.71 -17.45 -6.55
CA CYS A 145 23.28 -17.16 -6.59
C CYS A 145 22.66 -17.26 -5.20
N ASN A 146 21.51 -16.60 -5.02
CA ASN A 146 20.83 -16.65 -3.73
C ASN A 146 20.36 -18.09 -3.48
N SER A 147 20.95 -18.75 -2.47
CA SER A 147 20.91 -20.21 -2.32
C SER A 147 19.72 -20.69 -1.48
N PHE A 148 18.55 -20.06 -1.60
CA PHE A 148 17.38 -20.45 -0.82
C PHE A 148 16.14 -20.63 -1.71
N PRO A 149 15.55 -21.84 -1.78
CA PRO A 149 16.00 -23.09 -1.14
C PRO A 149 17.28 -23.67 -1.77
N ILE A 150 18.11 -24.33 -0.94
CA ILE A 150 19.31 -25.04 -1.40
C ILE A 150 18.88 -26.27 -2.20
N LEU A 151 19.01 -26.22 -3.52
CA LEU A 151 18.78 -27.38 -4.38
C LEU A 151 20.07 -28.21 -4.50
N PRO A 152 20.10 -29.48 -4.06
CA PRO A 152 21.26 -30.33 -4.26
C PRO A 152 21.44 -30.69 -5.75
N ASN A 153 22.66 -30.51 -6.28
CA ASN A 153 23.16 -31.07 -7.54
C ASN A 153 22.44 -30.68 -8.85
N GLN A 154 22.27 -29.40 -9.15
CA GLN A 154 21.86 -28.98 -10.50
C GLN A 154 22.75 -27.89 -11.11
N ASN A 155 23.00 -28.03 -12.42
CA ASN A 155 23.47 -26.96 -13.28
C ASN A 155 22.37 -25.88 -13.33
N CYS A 156 22.48 -24.83 -12.51
CA CYS A 156 21.47 -23.78 -12.44
C CYS A 156 22.00 -22.45 -12.99
N SER A 157 21.16 -21.73 -13.75
CA SER A 157 21.49 -20.45 -14.37
C SER A 157 20.74 -19.31 -13.67
N CYS A 158 21.44 -18.23 -13.33
CA CYS A 158 20.87 -17.04 -12.71
C CYS A 158 20.98 -15.87 -13.67
N ASN A 159 19.92 -15.61 -14.44
CA ASN A 159 19.94 -14.57 -15.47
C ASN A 159 19.95 -13.14 -14.89
N VAL A 160 19.76 -12.96 -13.58
CA VAL A 160 19.68 -11.65 -12.92
C VAL A 160 20.47 -11.65 -11.60
N PRO A 161 21.22 -10.58 -11.27
CA PRO A 161 21.85 -10.42 -9.97
C PRO A 161 20.86 -10.60 -8.82
N ASN A 162 21.25 -11.36 -7.78
CA ASN A 162 20.43 -11.73 -6.62
C ASN A 162 19.19 -12.62 -6.89
N SER A 163 19.08 -13.25 -8.07
CA SER A 163 18.02 -14.26 -8.31
C SER A 163 18.37 -15.62 -7.67
N ILE A 164 17.35 -16.43 -7.47
CA ILE A 164 17.47 -17.82 -7.03
C ILE A 164 17.91 -18.70 -8.20
N CYS A 165 18.71 -19.71 -7.90
CA CYS A 165 19.17 -20.70 -8.86
C CYS A 165 18.04 -21.67 -9.21
N TYR A 166 17.65 -21.76 -10.48
CA TYR A 166 16.69 -22.76 -10.96
C TYR A 166 17.18 -23.39 -12.29
N ASP A 167 16.71 -24.61 -12.59
CA ASP A 167 16.98 -25.29 -13.86
C ASP A 167 16.27 -24.56 -15.01
N ASP A 168 16.93 -24.38 -16.16
CA ASP A 168 16.32 -23.79 -17.36
C ASP A 168 15.03 -24.52 -17.78
N LYS A 169 14.89 -25.79 -17.41
CA LYS A 169 13.65 -26.57 -17.56
C LYS A 169 12.68 -26.36 -16.41
N LEU A 170 12.08 -25.18 -16.37
CA LEU A 170 10.97 -24.90 -15.44
C LEU A 170 9.75 -25.78 -15.75
N THR A 171 9.13 -26.31 -14.71
CA THR A 171 7.89 -27.10 -14.75
C THR A 171 6.68 -26.26 -14.32
N GLY A 172 5.48 -26.82 -14.45
CA GLY A 172 4.26 -26.25 -13.87
C GLY A 172 3.82 -24.93 -14.49
N TYR A 173 3.25 -24.05 -13.66
CA TYR A 173 2.76 -22.74 -14.13
C TYR A 173 3.89 -21.85 -14.62
N ALA A 174 5.10 -21.98 -14.07
CA ALA A 174 6.25 -21.17 -14.46
C ALA A 174 6.63 -21.34 -15.95
N GLN A 175 6.43 -22.55 -16.50
CA GLN A 175 6.63 -22.83 -17.93
C GLN A 175 5.62 -22.09 -18.82
N THR A 176 4.39 -21.89 -18.34
CA THR A 176 3.33 -21.23 -19.13
C THR A 176 3.48 -19.71 -19.22
N LEU A 177 4.39 -19.12 -18.43
CA LEU A 177 4.62 -17.68 -18.35
C LEU A 177 5.57 -17.14 -19.42
N GLU A 178 6.14 -17.99 -20.28
CA GLU A 178 7.24 -17.61 -21.19
C GLU A 178 6.86 -16.60 -22.28
N ASN A 179 5.58 -16.38 -22.52
CA ASN A 179 5.10 -15.43 -23.53
C ASN A 179 5.04 -13.96 -23.04
N GLY A 180 5.57 -13.64 -21.86
CA GLY A 180 5.61 -12.27 -21.32
C GLY A 180 4.25 -11.66 -20.95
N LYS A 181 3.13 -12.35 -21.21
CA LYS A 181 1.78 -11.86 -20.91
C LYS A 181 1.54 -11.55 -19.43
N GLY A 182 2.22 -12.26 -18.53
CA GLY A 182 2.15 -12.00 -17.08
C GLY A 182 2.94 -10.78 -16.61
N GLU A 183 3.72 -10.15 -17.50
CA GLU A 183 4.51 -8.96 -17.17
C GLU A 183 3.71 -7.65 -17.34
N ILE A 184 2.53 -7.73 -17.97
CA ILE A 184 1.70 -6.57 -18.30
C ILE A 184 0.72 -6.28 -17.16
N VAL A 185 0.78 -5.06 -16.64
CA VAL A 185 -0.16 -4.54 -15.64
C VAL A 185 -1.03 -3.47 -16.29
N ASP A 186 -2.35 -3.62 -16.16
CA ASP A 186 -3.32 -2.67 -16.70
C ASP A 186 -3.68 -1.59 -15.67
N TYR A 187 -3.46 -0.33 -16.03
CA TYR A 187 -3.80 0.86 -15.27
C TYR A 187 -5.01 1.56 -15.88
N GLY A 188 -6.13 0.86 -16.01
CA GLY A 188 -7.39 1.45 -16.47
C GLY A 188 -7.36 1.87 -17.95
N GLY A 189 -6.69 1.08 -18.80
CA GLY A 189 -6.53 1.32 -20.23
C GLY A 189 -5.07 1.49 -20.65
N LYS A 190 -4.21 2.00 -19.77
CA LYS A 190 -2.76 2.05 -19.99
C LYS A 190 -2.12 0.73 -19.56
N GLN A 191 -1.66 -0.05 -20.53
CA GLN A 191 -0.91 -1.28 -20.27
C GLN A 191 0.58 -0.97 -20.12
N VAL A 192 1.15 -1.31 -18.97
CA VAL A 192 2.58 -1.13 -18.69
C VAL A 192 3.23 -2.50 -18.55
N ARG A 193 4.30 -2.73 -19.32
CA ARG A 193 5.16 -3.91 -19.14
C ARG A 193 6.05 -3.69 -17.92
N SER A 194 5.62 -4.21 -16.78
CA SER A 194 6.23 -3.93 -15.48
C SER A 194 7.60 -4.57 -15.32
N ARG A 195 8.61 -3.77 -14.97
CA ARG A 195 9.97 -4.25 -14.60
C ARG A 195 9.91 -5.22 -13.44
N LEU A 196 9.06 -4.95 -12.45
CA LEU A 196 8.88 -5.78 -11.27
C LEU A 196 8.37 -7.19 -11.63
N PHE A 197 7.32 -7.27 -12.45
CA PHE A 197 6.75 -8.56 -12.84
C PHE A 197 7.71 -9.34 -13.72
N LYS A 198 8.39 -8.67 -14.67
CA LYS A 198 9.44 -9.29 -15.49
C LYS A 198 10.55 -9.92 -14.64
N ARG A 199 10.97 -9.26 -13.56
CA ARG A 199 12.03 -9.76 -12.67
C ARG A 199 11.55 -10.85 -11.72
N LYS A 200 10.40 -10.68 -11.07
CA LYS A 200 10.00 -11.53 -9.93
C LYS A 200 8.95 -12.59 -10.25
N LEU A 201 8.08 -12.39 -11.25
CA LEU A 201 6.89 -13.25 -11.39
C LEU A 201 7.25 -14.71 -11.64
N LYS A 202 8.10 -15.00 -12.64
CA LYS A 202 8.46 -16.37 -13.04
C LYS A 202 9.11 -17.13 -11.87
N GLU A 203 10.11 -16.52 -11.27
CA GLU A 203 10.83 -17.03 -10.09
C GLU A 203 9.89 -17.31 -8.92
N THR A 204 9.05 -16.33 -8.58
CA THR A 204 8.14 -16.44 -7.44
C THR A 204 7.08 -17.52 -7.63
N VAL A 205 6.55 -17.67 -8.85
CA VAL A 205 5.61 -18.74 -9.20
C VAL A 205 6.25 -20.10 -9.00
N TYR A 206 7.45 -20.29 -9.54
CA TYR A 206 8.19 -21.55 -9.39
C TYR A 206 8.45 -21.89 -7.93
N LEU A 207 8.88 -20.92 -7.12
CA LEU A 207 9.21 -21.15 -5.70
C LEU A 207 8.00 -21.42 -4.82
N CYS A 208 6.88 -20.76 -5.09
CA CYS A 208 5.63 -21.02 -4.39
C CYS A 208 5.04 -22.37 -4.81
N GLU A 209 5.11 -22.70 -6.10
CA GLU A 209 4.57 -23.95 -6.62
C GLU A 209 5.42 -25.15 -6.18
N GLU A 210 6.71 -25.21 -6.51
CA GLU A 210 7.50 -26.42 -6.29
C GLU A 210 7.93 -26.59 -4.83
N PHE A 211 8.30 -25.49 -4.16
CA PHE A 211 8.89 -25.54 -2.82
C PHE A 211 7.96 -25.10 -1.69
N ASN A 212 6.75 -24.64 -2.01
CA ASN A 212 5.79 -24.14 -1.04
C ASN A 212 6.39 -23.10 -0.07
N THR A 213 7.29 -22.25 -0.58
CA THR A 213 7.98 -21.27 0.24
C THR A 213 7.04 -20.13 0.62
N ALA A 214 6.81 -19.93 1.93
CA ALA A 214 5.86 -18.95 2.45
C ALA A 214 6.10 -17.54 1.87
N ASN A 215 7.33 -17.05 1.89
CA ASN A 215 7.67 -15.71 1.37
C ASN A 215 7.41 -15.60 -0.15
N ALA A 216 7.68 -16.65 -0.93
CA ALA A 216 7.39 -16.63 -2.36
C ALA A 216 5.87 -16.62 -2.60
N CYS A 217 5.11 -17.43 -1.87
CA CYS A 217 3.65 -17.40 -1.99
C CYS A 217 3.05 -16.05 -1.55
N GLN A 218 3.62 -15.41 -0.52
CA GLN A 218 3.25 -14.06 -0.12
C GLN A 218 3.64 -13.00 -1.17
N THR A 219 4.84 -13.10 -1.76
CA THR A 219 5.30 -12.24 -2.87
C THR A 219 4.36 -12.38 -4.06
N LEU A 220 3.99 -13.61 -4.43
CA LEU A 220 3.05 -13.86 -5.52
C LEU A 220 1.70 -13.21 -5.18
N GLY A 221 1.29 -13.26 -3.92
CA GLY A 221 0.07 -12.62 -3.45
C GLY A 221 0.09 -11.10 -3.53
N ASN A 222 1.25 -10.50 -3.28
CA ASN A 222 1.46 -9.08 -3.46
C ASN A 222 1.41 -8.69 -4.94
N LEU A 223 2.04 -9.48 -5.84
CA LEU A 223 1.91 -9.31 -7.29
C LEU A 223 0.45 -9.45 -7.76
N CYS A 224 -0.30 -10.42 -7.24
CA CYS A 224 -1.73 -10.55 -7.53
C CYS A 224 -2.53 -9.32 -7.04
N THR A 225 -2.18 -8.77 -5.88
CA THR A 225 -2.81 -7.57 -5.35
C THR A 225 -2.54 -6.38 -6.27
N LEU A 226 -1.32 -6.21 -6.80
CA LEU A 226 -0.94 -5.15 -7.74
C LEU A 226 -1.70 -5.21 -9.08
N VAL A 227 -2.26 -6.36 -9.47
CA VAL A 227 -3.17 -6.48 -10.63
C VAL A 227 -4.64 -6.46 -10.21
N LEU A 228 -4.93 -5.86 -9.05
CA LEU A 228 -6.26 -5.68 -8.48
C LEU A 228 -7.03 -7.01 -8.33
N HIS A 229 -6.31 -8.10 -8.02
CA HIS A 229 -6.91 -9.44 -7.86
C HIS A 229 -7.65 -9.95 -9.10
N ASN A 230 -7.24 -9.50 -10.29
CA ASN A 230 -7.79 -9.98 -11.55
C ASN A 230 -7.46 -11.48 -11.74
N ARG A 231 -8.46 -12.36 -11.60
CA ARG A 231 -8.32 -13.82 -11.72
C ARG A 231 -7.81 -14.30 -13.08
N ASN A 232 -7.91 -13.48 -14.12
CA ASN A 232 -7.39 -13.81 -15.45
C ASN A 232 -5.89 -13.55 -15.56
N HIS A 233 -5.33 -12.70 -14.69
CA HIS A 233 -3.91 -12.43 -14.67
C HIS A 233 -3.15 -13.66 -14.14
N PRO A 234 -2.03 -14.07 -14.77
CA PRO A 234 -1.32 -15.29 -14.38
C PRO A 234 -0.94 -15.35 -12.89
N ALA A 235 -0.46 -14.24 -12.31
CA ALA A 235 -0.12 -14.17 -10.88
C ALA A 235 -1.29 -14.58 -9.96
N CYS A 236 -2.50 -14.11 -10.26
CA CYS A 236 -3.68 -14.41 -9.46
C CYS A 236 -4.26 -15.78 -9.73
N LYS A 237 -4.22 -16.22 -11.00
CA LYS A 237 -4.68 -17.56 -11.40
C LYS A 237 -3.91 -18.65 -10.64
N VAL A 238 -2.58 -18.55 -10.62
CA VAL A 238 -1.71 -19.51 -9.93
C VAL A 238 -2.07 -19.59 -8.44
N ILE A 239 -2.16 -18.46 -7.72
CA ILE A 239 -2.52 -18.47 -6.30
C ILE A 239 -3.89 -19.12 -6.08
N TYR A 240 -4.86 -18.76 -6.90
CA TYR A 240 -6.21 -19.29 -6.77
C TYR A 240 -6.22 -20.82 -6.91
N ASP A 241 -5.50 -21.34 -7.91
CA ASP A 241 -5.40 -22.78 -8.18
C ASP A 241 -4.61 -23.51 -7.08
N LEU A 242 -3.47 -22.96 -6.63
CA LEU A 242 -2.67 -23.54 -5.54
C LEU A 242 -3.44 -23.57 -4.22
N LYS A 243 -4.21 -22.52 -3.90
CA LYS A 243 -5.03 -22.47 -2.68
C LYS A 243 -6.16 -23.48 -2.73
N ARG A 244 -6.79 -23.68 -3.89
CA ARG A 244 -7.83 -24.71 -4.09
C ARG A 244 -7.28 -26.13 -3.92
N SER A 245 -6.04 -26.35 -4.33
CA SER A 245 -5.29 -27.60 -4.09
C SER A 245 -4.83 -27.78 -2.64
N ARG A 246 -5.25 -26.90 -1.71
CA ARG A 246 -4.96 -26.96 -0.27
C ARG A 246 -3.47 -26.98 0.07
N LYS A 247 -2.62 -26.36 -0.76
CA LYS A 247 -1.22 -26.13 -0.37
C LYS A 247 -1.14 -25.23 0.88
N HIS A 248 -0.26 -25.61 1.79
CA HIS A 248 0.04 -24.84 2.99
C HIS A 248 0.76 -23.53 2.61
N ASP A 249 0.78 -22.53 3.48
CA ASP A 249 1.53 -21.27 3.28
C ASP A 249 1.13 -20.37 2.08
N VAL A 250 0.16 -20.79 1.25
CA VAL A 250 -0.44 -19.94 0.22
C VAL A 250 -1.41 -18.95 0.88
N PRO A 251 -1.22 -17.61 0.69
CA PRO A 251 -2.11 -16.62 1.28
C PRO A 251 -3.54 -16.79 0.78
N GLN A 252 -4.51 -16.64 1.68
CA GLN A 252 -5.92 -16.60 1.30
C GLN A 252 -6.27 -15.19 0.84
N LEU A 253 -6.24 -14.95 -0.47
CA LEU A 253 -6.57 -13.63 -1.05
C LEU A 253 -8.06 -13.45 -1.34
N TYR A 254 -8.82 -14.54 -1.36
CA TYR A 254 -10.21 -14.56 -1.78
C TYR A 254 -11.10 -15.23 -0.73
N PHE A 255 -12.27 -14.66 -0.51
CA PHE A 255 -13.35 -15.35 0.18
C PHE A 255 -14.16 -16.18 -0.81
N ILE A 256 -14.52 -17.39 -0.39
CA ILE A 256 -15.31 -18.34 -1.18
C ILE A 256 -16.81 -18.05 -1.01
N ASP A 257 -17.21 -17.73 0.22
CA ASP A 257 -18.60 -17.42 0.61
C ASP A 257 -18.78 -15.94 0.93
N ARG A 258 -20.03 -15.49 1.12
CA ARG A 258 -20.39 -14.16 1.68
C ARG A 258 -19.89 -14.05 3.13
N PRO A 259 -18.72 -13.43 3.37
CA PRO A 259 -18.12 -13.40 4.70
C PRO A 259 -18.80 -12.35 5.59
N ASP A 260 -19.37 -11.32 4.98
CA ASP A 260 -20.09 -10.19 5.59
C ASP A 260 -21.39 -10.60 6.30
N LYS A 261 -21.88 -11.82 6.07
CA LYS A 261 -23.10 -12.35 6.70
C LYS A 261 -22.84 -13.45 7.73
N LYS A 262 -21.56 -13.80 7.97
CA LYS A 262 -21.22 -14.80 8.99
C LYS A 262 -21.44 -14.24 10.39
N LYS A 263 -21.72 -15.14 11.35
CA LYS A 263 -22.01 -14.80 12.75
C LYS A 263 -20.90 -15.27 13.68
N ASP A 264 -19.68 -15.38 13.15
CA ASP A 264 -18.54 -15.98 13.83
C ASP A 264 -17.91 -15.03 14.87
N ILE A 265 -18.21 -13.72 14.78
CA ILE A 265 -17.70 -12.71 15.70
C ILE A 265 -18.59 -12.64 16.93
N THR A 266 -18.06 -13.12 18.04
CA THR A 266 -18.73 -13.24 19.35
C THR A 266 -18.47 -12.07 20.29
N ASN A 267 -17.62 -11.11 19.89
CA ASN A 267 -17.31 -9.96 20.74
C ASN A 267 -18.54 -9.08 20.96
N VAL A 268 -18.75 -8.70 22.23
CA VAL A 268 -19.82 -7.81 22.63
C VAL A 268 -19.28 -6.40 22.83
N TYR A 269 -19.83 -5.44 22.08
CA TYR A 269 -19.45 -4.04 22.07
C TYR A 269 -20.39 -3.21 22.95
N ARG A 270 -19.79 -2.36 23.78
CA ARG A 270 -20.46 -1.41 24.69
C ARG A 270 -20.34 0.02 24.15
N PRO A 271 -21.20 0.96 24.58
CA PRO A 271 -20.94 2.37 24.31
C PRO A 271 -19.53 2.75 24.76
N GLN A 272 -18.84 3.57 23.96
CA GLN A 272 -17.44 3.97 24.19
C GLN A 272 -16.39 2.85 24.06
N SER A 273 -16.79 1.62 23.72
CA SER A 273 -15.82 0.59 23.34
C SER A 273 -15.13 0.98 22.03
N ARG A 274 -13.87 0.60 21.87
CA ARG A 274 -13.11 0.82 20.63
C ARG A 274 -13.10 -0.45 19.79
N ILE A 275 -13.30 -0.33 18.49
CA ILE A 275 -13.12 -1.46 17.58
C ILE A 275 -11.63 -1.71 17.39
N GLN A 276 -11.20 -2.93 17.74
CA GLN A 276 -9.83 -3.38 17.57
C GLN A 276 -9.68 -4.13 16.25
N ILE A 277 -9.21 -3.41 15.22
CA ILE A 277 -8.83 -4.01 13.94
C ILE A 277 -7.32 -4.17 13.93
N SER A 278 -6.84 -5.41 13.89
CA SER A 278 -5.42 -5.70 13.70
C SER A 278 -5.02 -5.59 12.23
N VAL A 279 -3.77 -5.19 11.98
CA VAL A 279 -3.20 -5.06 10.63
C VAL A 279 -1.90 -5.82 10.52
N ALA A 280 -1.79 -6.65 9.48
CA ALA A 280 -0.54 -7.25 9.04
C ALA A 280 -0.02 -6.47 7.83
N GLU A 281 1.25 -6.04 7.89
CA GLU A 281 1.91 -5.30 6.82
C GLU A 281 3.00 -6.14 6.16
N PHE A 282 2.97 -6.22 4.84
CA PHE A 282 3.95 -6.96 4.05
C PHE A 282 4.72 -6.03 3.10
N ASP A 283 6.00 -6.33 2.88
CA ASP A 283 6.79 -5.71 1.81
C ASP A 283 6.56 -6.42 0.47
N ILE A 284 7.21 -5.94 -0.60
CA ILE A 284 7.06 -6.56 -1.91
C ILE A 284 7.68 -7.97 -1.99
N GLU A 285 8.68 -8.29 -1.16
CA GLU A 285 9.28 -9.62 -0.99
C GLU A 285 8.40 -10.59 -0.18
N GLY A 286 7.19 -10.18 0.20
CA GLY A 286 6.25 -11.04 0.94
C GLY A 286 6.66 -11.29 2.39
N ARG A 287 7.62 -10.54 2.93
CA ARG A 287 8.01 -10.61 4.34
C ARG A 287 7.03 -9.79 5.17
N LEU A 288 6.64 -10.32 6.32
CA LEU A 288 5.83 -9.60 7.30
C LEU A 288 6.69 -8.54 7.98
N ILE A 289 6.44 -7.26 7.68
CA ILE A 289 7.13 -6.11 8.28
C ILE A 289 6.63 -5.91 9.71
N SER A 290 5.31 -5.89 9.89
CA SER A 290 4.71 -5.64 11.19
C SER A 290 3.33 -6.28 11.33
N PHE A 291 2.97 -6.61 12.56
CA PHE A 291 1.62 -7.02 12.94
C PHE A 291 1.18 -6.16 14.13
N ARG A 292 0.27 -5.19 13.89
CA ARG A 292 -0.26 -4.32 14.95
C ARG A 292 -1.63 -4.79 15.38
N LYS A 293 -1.89 -4.81 16.69
CA LYS A 293 -3.17 -5.26 17.26
C LYS A 293 -4.34 -4.32 17.00
N SER A 294 -4.06 -3.03 16.82
CA SER A 294 -5.05 -2.01 16.48
C SER A 294 -4.47 -1.07 15.44
N ILE A 295 -5.28 -0.75 14.42
CA ILE A 295 -5.04 0.39 13.55
C ILE A 295 -5.28 1.69 14.31
N SER A 296 -4.56 2.73 13.88
CA SER A 296 -4.91 4.11 14.22
C SER A 296 -5.94 4.65 13.23
N GLY A 297 -6.73 5.64 13.64
CA GLY A 297 -7.64 6.33 12.72
C GLY A 297 -6.95 6.98 11.52
N SER A 298 -5.65 7.21 11.60
CA SER A 298 -4.83 7.77 10.52
C SER A 298 -4.20 6.75 9.57
N ASP A 299 -4.18 5.45 9.91
CA ASP A 299 -3.37 4.44 9.19
C ASP A 299 -3.72 4.30 7.70
N PHE A 300 -4.96 4.63 7.31
CA PHE A 300 -5.42 4.57 5.92
C PHE A 300 -6.08 5.86 5.45
N ASN A 301 -5.74 6.99 6.08
CA ASN A 301 -6.29 8.29 5.74
C ASN A 301 -5.22 9.19 5.12
N PHE A 302 -5.45 9.69 3.90
CA PHE A 302 -4.57 10.67 3.26
C PHE A 302 -4.86 12.12 3.65
N CYS A 303 -6.00 12.40 4.29
CA CYS A 303 -6.36 13.75 4.69
C CYS A 303 -5.57 14.20 5.92
N ASN A 304 -5.19 15.47 5.92
CA ASN A 304 -4.63 16.11 7.12
C ASN A 304 -5.73 16.37 8.15
N GLY A 305 -5.44 16.11 9.42
CA GLY A 305 -6.35 16.37 10.53
C GLY A 305 -5.72 15.98 11.86
N SER A 306 -6.46 16.17 12.95
CA SER A 306 -5.96 15.80 14.27
C SER A 306 -5.99 14.29 14.46
N PHE A 307 -4.89 13.73 14.98
CA PHE A 307 -4.82 12.31 15.34
C PHE A 307 -5.99 11.89 16.25
N ASN A 308 -6.34 12.73 17.23
CA ASN A 308 -7.42 12.44 18.17
C ASN A 308 -8.79 12.37 17.49
N GLU A 309 -9.03 13.19 16.47
CA GLU A 309 -10.30 13.19 15.72
C GLU A 309 -10.43 11.91 14.89
N PHE A 310 -9.36 11.53 14.20
CA PHE A 310 -9.35 10.30 13.42
C PHE A 310 -9.43 9.05 14.30
N ASP A 311 -8.71 9.03 15.42
CA ASP A 311 -8.73 7.88 16.32
C ASP A 311 -10.09 7.71 17.03
N ALA A 312 -10.79 8.82 17.29
CA ALA A 312 -12.15 8.79 17.82
C ALA A 312 -13.15 8.13 16.84
N ALA A 313 -12.87 8.10 15.53
CA ALA A 313 -13.70 7.41 14.55
C ALA A 313 -13.76 5.88 14.76
N LEU A 314 -12.77 5.31 15.46
CA LEU A 314 -12.75 3.88 15.82
C LEU A 314 -13.54 3.57 17.11
N ASN A 315 -14.10 4.59 17.76
CA ASN A 315 -15.04 4.38 18.85
C ASN A 315 -16.35 3.85 18.29
N PHE A 316 -16.80 2.74 18.87
CA PHE A 316 -17.96 2.00 18.43
C PHE A 316 -19.22 2.89 18.42
N GLY A 317 -19.93 2.92 17.28
CA GLY A 317 -21.11 3.76 17.03
C GLY A 317 -20.82 5.16 16.49
N THR A 318 -19.56 5.54 16.28
CA THR A 318 -19.19 6.87 15.77
C THR A 318 -19.19 6.89 14.25
N LYS A 319 -20.15 7.57 13.62
CA LYS A 319 -20.10 7.83 12.17
C LYS A 319 -19.03 8.88 11.87
N PHE A 320 -18.16 8.58 10.91
CA PHE A 320 -17.07 9.46 10.52
C PHE A 320 -16.94 9.51 9.00
N GLU A 321 -16.87 10.71 8.44
CA GLU A 321 -16.66 10.92 7.02
C GLU A 321 -15.75 12.12 6.81
N VAL A 322 -14.67 11.92 6.04
CA VAL A 322 -13.78 13.00 5.62
C VAL A 322 -13.49 12.87 4.13
N LYS A 323 -13.57 14.01 3.44
CA LYS A 323 -13.20 14.16 2.03
C LYS A 323 -12.18 15.27 1.92
N CYS A 324 -11.08 15.01 1.22
CA CYS A 324 -10.05 16.02 0.97
C CYS A 324 -9.57 15.95 -0.48
N SER A 325 -9.20 17.12 -1.03
CA SER A 325 -8.56 17.23 -2.33
C SER A 325 -7.04 17.18 -2.15
N LEU A 326 -6.38 16.28 -2.87
CA LEU A 326 -4.94 16.04 -2.80
C LEU A 326 -4.31 16.27 -4.17
N ASN A 327 -3.20 17.01 -4.21
CA ASN A 327 -2.47 17.25 -5.45
C ASN A 327 -1.72 15.99 -5.89
N TYR A 328 -1.79 15.65 -7.17
CA TYR A 328 -1.07 14.51 -7.77
C TYR A 328 0.46 14.61 -7.58
N GLU A 329 1.02 15.81 -7.46
CA GLU A 329 2.45 16.01 -7.19
C GLU A 329 2.88 15.40 -5.85
N LEU A 330 1.99 15.32 -4.86
CA LEU A 330 2.29 14.68 -3.57
C LEU A 330 2.58 13.19 -3.72
N LEU A 331 1.95 12.53 -4.69
CA LEU A 331 2.18 11.11 -5.02
C LEU A 331 3.57 10.91 -5.60
N TRP A 332 4.15 11.93 -6.22
CA TRP A 332 5.43 11.89 -6.91
C TRP A 332 6.60 12.38 -6.04
N ASP A 333 6.50 13.57 -5.44
CA ASP A 333 7.62 14.29 -4.79
C ASP A 333 7.75 14.04 -3.28
N LYS A 334 6.65 14.12 -2.51
CA LYS A 334 6.70 14.01 -1.03
C LYS A 334 6.61 12.57 -0.55
N LEU A 335 5.74 11.76 -1.14
CA LEU A 335 5.69 10.33 -0.87
C LEU A 335 6.87 9.57 -1.50
N GLY A 336 7.65 10.21 -2.39
CA GLY A 336 8.81 9.62 -3.09
C GLY A 336 10.15 9.79 -2.38
N LYS A 337 10.39 10.91 -1.69
CA LYS A 337 11.67 11.16 -0.99
C LYS A 337 11.82 10.43 0.34
N ASP A 338 10.72 10.05 0.99
CA ASP A 338 10.72 9.33 2.27
C ASP A 338 10.88 7.80 2.14
N GLY A 339 11.06 7.25 0.93
CA GLY A 339 11.38 5.83 0.76
C GLY A 339 10.33 4.87 1.34
N ARG A 340 9.05 5.28 1.46
CA ARG A 340 7.99 4.36 1.87
C ARG A 340 7.78 3.34 0.76
N GLU A 341 8.45 2.20 0.91
CA GLU A 341 8.25 0.98 0.14
C GLU A 341 6.75 0.69 -0.01
N ASN A 342 6.32 0.21 -1.17
CA ASN A 342 4.96 -0.28 -1.37
C ASN A 342 4.63 -1.31 -0.28
N ARG A 343 3.61 -1.03 0.53
CA ARG A 343 3.13 -1.95 1.57
C ARG A 343 1.80 -2.56 1.21
N PHE A 344 1.63 -3.81 1.62
CA PHE A 344 0.40 -4.57 1.45
C PHE A 344 -0.19 -4.89 2.83
N TYR A 345 -1.51 -4.80 2.93
CA TYR A 345 -2.22 -4.84 4.20
C TYR A 345 -3.29 -5.93 4.20
N ASP A 346 -3.23 -6.79 5.21
CA ASP A 346 -4.33 -7.67 5.59
C ASP A 346 -4.91 -7.19 6.92
N LEU A 347 -6.23 -7.03 6.98
CA LEU A 347 -6.92 -6.56 8.18
C LEU A 347 -7.66 -7.71 8.84
N TYR A 348 -7.65 -7.71 10.16
CA TYR A 348 -8.28 -8.73 10.98
C TYR A 348 -9.05 -8.10 12.13
N ILE A 349 -10.10 -8.77 12.56
CA ILE A 349 -10.76 -8.50 13.83
C ILE A 349 -10.54 -9.68 14.76
N SER A 350 -10.05 -9.39 15.96
CA SER A 350 -9.85 -10.42 16.98
C SER A 350 -11.15 -10.71 17.69
N TYR A 351 -11.48 -11.97 17.91
CA TYR A 351 -12.66 -12.36 18.68
C TYR A 351 -12.36 -13.54 19.62
N ASN A 352 -13.04 -13.56 20.76
CA ASN A 352 -12.82 -14.59 21.77
C ASN A 352 -13.72 -15.79 21.53
N THR A 353 -13.14 -17.00 21.49
CA THR A 353 -13.88 -18.25 21.43
C THR A 353 -13.55 -19.12 22.64
N SER A 354 -14.57 -19.70 23.26
CA SER A 354 -14.40 -20.74 24.28
C SER A 354 -14.39 -22.09 23.59
N ILE A 355 -13.23 -22.73 23.51
CA ILE A 355 -13.12 -24.13 23.08
C ILE A 355 -12.60 -24.92 24.28
N MET A 356 -13.38 -25.91 24.75
CA MET A 356 -13.01 -26.79 25.87
C MET A 356 -12.55 -26.02 27.12
N ASP A 357 -13.33 -25.03 27.57
CA ASP A 357 -13.05 -24.21 28.77
C ASP A 357 -11.72 -23.42 28.76
N THR A 358 -11.07 -23.32 27.61
CA THR A 358 -9.92 -22.42 27.40
C THR A 358 -10.33 -21.26 26.49
N GLU A 359 -10.21 -20.03 27.02
CA GLU A 359 -10.39 -18.82 26.22
C GLU A 359 -9.25 -18.72 25.21
N SER A 360 -9.58 -18.76 23.92
CA SER A 360 -8.63 -18.51 22.85
C SER A 360 -9.10 -17.35 21.98
N THR A 361 -8.20 -16.40 21.72
CA THR A 361 -8.47 -15.30 20.80
C THR A 361 -8.17 -15.76 19.38
N LYS A 362 -9.17 -15.72 18.52
CA LYS A 362 -9.06 -15.99 17.08
C LYS A 362 -9.05 -14.69 16.29
N LEU A 363 -8.52 -14.76 15.06
CA LEU A 363 -8.52 -13.65 14.11
C LEU A 363 -9.45 -14.00 12.96
N PHE A 364 -10.34 -13.07 12.62
CA PHE A 364 -11.16 -13.15 11.41
C PHE A 364 -10.66 -12.11 10.41
N GLY A 365 -10.31 -12.55 9.19
CA GLY A 365 -9.89 -11.63 8.12
C GLY A 365 -11.06 -10.76 7.66
N LEU A 366 -10.86 -9.45 7.61
CA LEU A 366 -11.91 -8.53 7.18
C LEU A 366 -12.11 -8.60 5.67
N PRO A 367 -13.34 -8.81 5.20
CA PRO A 367 -13.62 -8.82 3.77
C PRO A 367 -13.53 -7.43 3.17
N ILE A 368 -12.92 -7.39 1.99
CA ILE A 368 -12.76 -6.17 1.20
C ILE A 368 -13.50 -6.33 -0.11
N LEU A 369 -14.39 -5.40 -0.41
CA LEU A 369 -15.07 -5.26 -1.68
C LEU A 369 -14.36 -4.21 -2.53
N LEU A 370 -13.63 -4.66 -3.53
CA LEU A 370 -13.04 -3.77 -4.53
C LEU A 370 -14.07 -3.40 -5.60
N LYS A 371 -14.45 -2.12 -5.66
CA LYS A 371 -15.45 -1.60 -6.62
C LYS A 371 -14.93 -1.61 -8.06
N ASN A 372 -13.63 -1.40 -8.26
CA ASN A 372 -13.01 -1.32 -9.59
C ASN A 372 -12.63 -2.69 -10.17
N LEU A 373 -13.03 -3.77 -9.53
CA LEU A 373 -12.85 -5.11 -10.07
C LEU A 373 -13.93 -5.38 -11.13
N GLU A 374 -13.53 -5.74 -12.35
CA GLU A 374 -14.46 -6.00 -13.47
C GLU A 374 -15.60 -6.96 -13.08
N GLN A 375 -15.27 -8.00 -12.30
CA GLN A 375 -16.24 -9.00 -11.85
C GLN A 375 -17.31 -8.42 -10.92
N ASN A 376 -17.01 -7.32 -10.22
CA ASN A 376 -17.91 -6.64 -9.29
C ASN A 376 -18.66 -5.47 -9.96
N GLN A 377 -18.11 -4.86 -11.02
CA GLN A 377 -18.75 -3.74 -11.74
C GLN A 377 -20.06 -4.15 -12.42
N ASN A 378 -20.13 -5.36 -12.97
CA ASN A 378 -21.26 -5.82 -13.77
C ASN A 378 -22.38 -6.52 -12.95
N LYS A 379 -22.25 -6.58 -11.63
CA LYS A 379 -23.18 -7.35 -10.78
C LYS A 379 -23.99 -6.42 -9.87
N ARG A 380 -25.16 -6.03 -10.36
CA ARG A 380 -26.13 -5.20 -9.59
C ARG A 380 -26.78 -5.98 -8.43
N ASP A 381 -26.91 -7.31 -8.54
CA ASP A 381 -27.71 -8.11 -7.60
C ASP A 381 -26.96 -8.67 -6.38
N GLY A 382 -25.69 -8.31 -6.17
CA GLY A 382 -24.95 -8.67 -4.94
C GLY A 382 -24.62 -10.16 -4.72
N HIS A 383 -25.35 -11.09 -5.34
CA HIS A 383 -25.23 -12.54 -5.08
C HIS A 383 -23.92 -13.18 -5.53
N ASN A 384 -23.14 -12.51 -6.40
CA ASN A 384 -21.89 -13.02 -6.94
C ASN A 384 -20.70 -12.04 -6.74
N LEU A 385 -20.74 -11.21 -5.70
CA LEU A 385 -19.62 -10.32 -5.38
C LEU A 385 -18.39 -11.11 -4.92
N GLN A 386 -17.23 -10.73 -5.44
CA GLN A 386 -15.96 -11.29 -5.01
C GLN A 386 -15.34 -10.39 -3.95
N PHE A 387 -15.06 -10.98 -2.78
CA PHE A 387 -14.38 -10.31 -1.68
C PHE A 387 -12.92 -10.76 -1.63
N ILE A 388 -12.04 -9.81 -1.39
CA ILE A 388 -10.60 -9.99 -1.23
C ILE A 388 -10.19 -9.74 0.22
N THR A 389 -8.96 -10.10 0.60
CA THR A 389 -8.42 -9.87 1.95
C THR A 389 -7.31 -8.82 1.99
N ARG A 390 -6.57 -8.67 0.89
CA ARG A 390 -5.36 -7.85 0.82
C ARG A 390 -5.54 -6.62 -0.06
N PHE A 391 -5.02 -5.48 0.38
CA PHE A 391 -5.00 -4.23 -0.39
C PHE A 391 -3.69 -3.46 -0.16
N PHE A 392 -3.51 -2.34 -0.87
CA PHE A 392 -2.40 -1.41 -0.69
C PHE A 392 -2.92 0.03 -0.75
N MET A 393 -2.15 0.99 -0.24
CA MET A 393 -2.54 2.40 -0.33
C MET A 393 -2.12 3.03 -1.65
N MET A 394 -0.97 2.63 -2.19
CA MET A 394 -0.41 3.16 -3.42
C MET A 394 0.48 2.14 -4.13
N ASP A 395 0.46 2.17 -5.46
CA ASP A 395 1.31 1.38 -6.34
C ASP A 395 2.14 2.29 -7.24
N ARG A 396 3.47 2.27 -7.01
CA ARG A 396 4.46 2.99 -7.81
C ARG A 396 5.44 2.06 -8.51
N ILE A 397 5.66 0.87 -7.98
CA ILE A 397 6.63 -0.11 -8.50
C ILE A 397 6.06 -0.95 -9.63
N GLY A 398 4.75 -1.20 -9.66
CA GLY A 398 4.11 -1.93 -10.73
C GLY A 398 4.14 -1.15 -12.05
N GLY A 399 4.02 0.18 -11.97
CA GLY A 399 3.96 1.07 -13.13
C GLY A 399 5.31 1.47 -13.70
N VAL A 400 6.43 0.98 -13.17
CA VAL A 400 7.76 1.20 -13.76
C VAL A 400 7.95 0.27 -14.95
N ALA A 401 8.09 0.83 -16.14
CA ALA A 401 8.26 0.07 -17.36
C ALA A 401 9.61 -0.66 -17.39
N SER A 402 9.66 -1.84 -18.01
CA SER A 402 10.90 -2.62 -18.11
C SER A 402 11.98 -1.96 -18.96
N GLU A 403 11.59 -1.03 -19.84
CA GLU A 403 12.45 -0.36 -20.82
C GLU A 403 12.91 1.03 -20.35
N SER A 404 12.47 1.51 -19.17
CA SER A 404 12.88 2.81 -18.66
C SER A 404 14.34 2.81 -18.23
N GLU A 405 15.10 3.82 -18.69
CA GLU A 405 16.50 4.04 -18.31
C GLU A 405 16.63 4.46 -16.84
N ASP A 406 15.67 5.24 -16.34
CA ASP A 406 15.57 5.62 -14.92
C ASP A 406 14.70 4.63 -14.15
N GLU A 407 15.31 3.95 -13.16
CA GLU A 407 14.64 2.91 -12.35
C GLU A 407 13.59 3.46 -11.36
N SER A 408 13.55 4.78 -11.15
CA SER A 408 12.75 5.43 -10.11
C SER A 408 11.46 6.09 -10.59
N ILE A 409 11.20 6.13 -11.90
CA ILE A 409 10.11 6.94 -12.48
C ILE A 409 9.05 6.03 -13.11
N PRO A 410 7.87 5.83 -12.48
CA PRO A 410 6.77 5.09 -13.10
C PRO A 410 6.16 5.76 -14.36
N GLU A 411 5.52 4.97 -15.21
CA GLU A 411 4.64 5.48 -16.27
C GLU A 411 3.21 5.72 -15.78
N ALA A 412 2.80 4.98 -14.75
CA ALA A 412 1.49 5.10 -14.12
C ALA A 412 1.60 4.85 -12.61
N ILE A 413 0.79 5.58 -11.83
CA ILE A 413 0.62 5.35 -10.40
C ILE A 413 -0.84 5.01 -10.15
N ARG A 414 -1.06 3.97 -9.34
CA ARG A 414 -2.38 3.64 -8.80
C ARG A 414 -2.42 3.98 -7.32
N PHE A 415 -3.51 4.56 -6.83
CA PHE A 415 -3.64 4.96 -5.44
C PHE A 415 -5.05 4.71 -4.91
N LEU A 416 -5.17 4.51 -3.60
CA LEU A 416 -6.45 4.32 -2.94
C LEU A 416 -7.24 5.63 -2.96
N LYS A 417 -8.38 5.65 -3.65
CA LYS A 417 -9.24 6.84 -3.80
C LYS A 417 -10.37 6.85 -2.77
N LYS A 418 -10.86 5.68 -2.40
CA LYS A 418 -11.94 5.51 -1.40
C LYS A 418 -11.59 4.39 -0.44
N PHE A 419 -11.79 4.65 0.85
CA PHE A 419 -11.76 3.66 1.92
C PHE A 419 -13.01 3.81 2.79
N HIS A 420 -13.88 2.81 2.77
CA HIS A 420 -15.13 2.84 3.52
C HIS A 420 -15.28 1.59 4.38
N LEU A 421 -15.11 1.72 5.69
CA LEU A 421 -15.33 0.66 6.67
C LEU A 421 -16.80 0.66 7.11
N LYS A 422 -17.53 -0.40 6.78
CA LYS A 422 -18.93 -0.61 7.15
C LYS A 422 -19.03 -1.62 8.28
N ILE A 423 -19.64 -1.22 9.39
CA ILE A 423 -19.87 -2.07 10.55
C ILE A 423 -21.38 -2.23 10.71
N GLN A 424 -21.86 -3.46 10.59
CA GLN A 424 -23.28 -3.76 10.74
C GLN A 424 -23.51 -4.51 12.06
N LEU A 425 -24.45 -4.02 12.86
CA LEU A 425 -24.86 -4.73 14.08
C LEU A 425 -25.75 -5.92 13.74
N LEU A 426 -25.65 -6.97 14.55
CA LEU A 426 -26.63 -8.05 14.49
C LEU A 426 -27.98 -7.55 15.00
N ASP A 427 -29.04 -8.00 14.34
CA ASP A 427 -30.40 -7.72 14.78
C ASP A 427 -30.67 -8.42 16.12
N THR A 428 -30.93 -7.62 17.15
CA THR A 428 -31.15 -8.08 18.52
C THR A 428 -32.54 -8.69 18.72
N ARG A 429 -33.48 -8.48 17.80
CA ARG A 429 -34.78 -9.16 17.80
C ARG A 429 -34.66 -10.60 17.31
N GLU A 430 -33.89 -10.82 16.24
CA GLU A 430 -33.63 -12.14 15.70
C GLU A 430 -32.67 -12.94 16.61
N TYR A 431 -31.71 -12.27 17.25
CA TYR A 431 -30.73 -12.88 18.15
C TYR A 431 -30.60 -12.16 19.49
N PRO A 432 -31.56 -12.34 20.43
CA PRO A 432 -31.55 -11.66 21.73
C PRO A 432 -30.27 -11.93 22.54
N GLN A 433 -29.79 -13.17 22.47
CA GLN A 433 -28.57 -13.66 23.12
C GLN A 433 -27.25 -13.12 22.52
N LEU A 434 -27.27 -12.50 21.34
CA LEU A 434 -26.10 -11.92 20.67
C LEU A 434 -26.13 -10.39 20.64
N SER A 435 -26.81 -9.79 21.63
CA SER A 435 -26.92 -8.35 21.76
C SER A 435 -25.56 -7.65 21.86
N GLY A 436 -25.39 -6.57 21.09
CA GLY A 436 -24.13 -5.81 21.03
C GLY A 436 -23.02 -6.49 20.21
N THR A 437 -23.33 -7.54 19.45
CA THR A 437 -22.37 -8.15 18.49
C THR A 437 -22.52 -7.54 17.09
N ILE A 438 -21.53 -7.79 16.23
CA ILE A 438 -21.48 -7.28 14.86
C ILE A 438 -21.25 -8.38 13.84
N TYR A 439 -21.74 -8.17 12.64
CA TYR A 439 -21.30 -8.92 11.48
C TYR A 439 -19.84 -8.56 11.17
N PRO A 440 -19.07 -9.46 10.52
CA PRO A 440 -17.74 -9.13 10.02
C PRO A 440 -17.72 -7.80 9.26
N PRO A 441 -16.97 -6.80 9.76
CA PRO A 441 -16.91 -5.49 9.12
C PRO A 441 -16.48 -5.61 7.67
N LEU A 442 -17.22 -4.96 6.78
CA LEU A 442 -16.97 -4.94 5.35
C LEU A 442 -16.22 -3.67 4.98
N ILE A 443 -15.13 -3.80 4.25
CA ILE A 443 -14.38 -2.65 3.73
C ILE A 443 -14.71 -2.50 2.25
N GLU A 444 -15.19 -1.34 1.82
CA GLU A 444 -15.31 -1.02 0.41
C GLU A 444 -14.17 -0.10 -0.02
N ILE A 445 -13.47 -0.47 -1.09
CA ILE A 445 -12.36 0.32 -1.63
C ILE A 445 -12.54 0.61 -3.12
N GLU A 446 -11.95 1.73 -3.55
CA GLU A 446 -11.84 2.16 -4.93
C GLU A 446 -10.43 2.68 -5.19
N TYR A 447 -9.84 2.34 -6.34
CA TYR A 447 -8.51 2.83 -6.73
C TYR A 447 -8.61 3.87 -7.85
N GLY A 448 -7.88 4.97 -7.73
CA GLY A 448 -7.61 5.91 -8.81
C GLY A 448 -6.33 5.56 -9.55
N VAL A 449 -6.22 5.99 -10.81
CA VAL A 449 -5.00 5.90 -11.62
C VAL A 449 -4.65 7.32 -12.09
N ILE A 450 -3.36 7.60 -12.17
CA ILE A 450 -2.82 8.77 -12.87
C ILE A 450 -1.61 8.30 -13.70
N THR A 451 -1.64 8.59 -14.99
CA THR A 451 -0.51 8.34 -15.90
C THR A 451 0.47 9.51 -15.88
N ARG A 452 1.70 9.26 -16.33
CA ARG A 452 2.73 10.30 -16.45
C ARG A 452 2.32 11.39 -17.44
N GLU A 453 1.70 11.01 -18.54
CA GLU A 453 1.20 11.93 -19.58
C GLU A 453 0.17 12.91 -18.98
N GLU A 454 -0.82 12.37 -18.26
CA GLU A 454 -1.85 13.17 -17.57
C GLU A 454 -1.26 14.10 -16.50
N LEU A 455 -0.23 13.65 -15.78
CA LEU A 455 0.47 14.49 -14.80
C LEU A 455 1.23 15.65 -15.47
N GLU A 456 1.95 15.37 -16.55
CA GLU A 456 2.70 16.39 -17.29
C GLU A 456 1.76 17.44 -17.90
N GLU A 457 0.59 17.01 -18.39
CA GLU A 457 -0.46 17.91 -18.84
C GLU A 457 -1.02 18.75 -17.68
N ALA A 458 -1.29 18.12 -16.52
CA ALA A 458 -1.79 18.81 -15.35
C ALA A 458 -0.80 19.88 -14.83
N ARG A 459 0.51 19.62 -14.92
CA ARG A 459 1.58 20.59 -14.59
C ARG A 459 1.65 21.75 -15.58
N LYS A 460 1.60 21.47 -16.88
CA LYS A 460 1.69 22.51 -17.92
C LYS A 460 0.56 23.53 -17.84
N ASN A 461 -0.63 23.09 -17.44
CA ASN A 461 -1.81 23.93 -17.42
C ASN A 461 -1.94 24.80 -16.16
N ASN A 462 -0.99 24.74 -15.20
CA ASN A 462 -1.04 25.50 -13.92
C ASN A 462 -2.44 25.48 -13.27
N LEU A 463 -3.14 24.35 -13.41
CA LEU A 463 -4.49 24.22 -12.88
C LEU A 463 -4.39 24.14 -11.37
N GLU A 464 -4.74 25.23 -10.69
CA GLU A 464 -5.19 25.21 -9.29
C GLU A 464 -6.35 24.19 -9.19
N GLY A 465 -6.01 22.91 -8.96
CA GLY A 465 -6.96 21.80 -9.06
C GLY A 465 -6.44 20.50 -9.68
N SER A 466 -5.15 20.37 -10.04
CA SER A 466 -4.53 19.11 -10.49
C SER A 466 -4.42 18.07 -9.35
N GLY A 467 -5.56 17.58 -8.90
CA GLY A 467 -5.65 16.68 -7.77
C GLY A 467 -6.81 15.70 -7.86
N PHE A 468 -6.89 14.83 -6.87
CA PHE A 468 -7.99 13.89 -6.72
C PHE A 468 -8.67 14.10 -5.38
N THR A 469 -9.96 13.76 -5.32
CA THR A 469 -10.70 13.72 -4.06
C THR A 469 -10.55 12.33 -3.44
N PHE A 470 -9.94 12.28 -2.26
CA PHE A 470 -9.89 11.10 -1.42
C PHE A 470 -11.09 11.07 -0.47
N GLU A 471 -11.71 9.90 -0.29
CA GLU A 471 -12.84 9.69 0.61
C GLU A 471 -12.50 8.61 1.66
N PHE A 472 -12.52 8.99 2.92
CA PHE A 472 -12.41 8.06 4.05
C PHE A 472 -13.68 8.11 4.89
N LYS A 473 -14.32 6.95 5.06
CA LYS A 473 -15.61 6.83 5.74
C LYS A 473 -15.63 5.62 6.67
N ILE A 474 -16.15 5.80 7.88
CA ILE A 474 -16.51 4.74 8.82
C ILE A 474 -17.98 4.89 9.11
N ASP A 475 -18.74 3.84 8.79
CA ASP A 475 -20.19 3.86 8.86
C ASP A 475 -20.70 2.69 9.69
N TYR A 476 -21.77 2.97 10.44
CA TYR A 476 -22.43 2.02 11.32
C TYR A 476 -23.89 1.91 10.91
N SER A 477 -24.31 0.69 10.60
CA SER A 477 -25.68 0.41 10.18
C SER A 477 -26.31 -0.69 11.02
N MET A 478 -27.64 -0.67 11.05
CA MET A 478 -28.46 -1.69 11.68
C MET A 478 -29.68 -1.93 10.80
N ASP A 479 -30.14 -3.17 10.71
CA ASP A 479 -31.40 -3.44 10.03
C ASP A 479 -32.56 -2.95 10.90
N ILE A 480 -33.24 -1.88 10.45
CA ILE A 480 -34.39 -1.27 11.12
C ILE A 480 -35.72 -1.60 10.42
N ARG A 481 -35.71 -2.47 9.39
CA ARG A 481 -36.91 -2.76 8.57
C ARG A 481 -38.07 -3.26 9.39
N GLU A 482 -37.83 -4.09 10.39
CA GLU A 482 -38.88 -4.57 11.27
C GLU A 482 -39.47 -3.45 12.13
N SER A 483 -38.63 -2.55 12.63
CA SER A 483 -39.09 -1.42 13.43
C SER A 483 -39.90 -0.42 12.59
N ILE A 484 -39.53 -0.22 11.32
CA ILE A 484 -40.32 0.57 10.37
C ILE A 484 -41.67 -0.12 10.11
N LYS A 485 -41.70 -1.43 9.88
CA LYS A 485 -42.95 -2.19 9.70
C LYS A 485 -43.88 -2.08 10.90
N ASP A 486 -43.36 -2.12 12.13
CA ASP A 486 -44.19 -1.96 13.34
C ASP A 486 -44.84 -0.57 13.39
N ILE A 487 -44.11 0.47 12.98
CA ILE A 487 -44.63 1.84 12.88
C ILE A 487 -45.71 1.91 11.78
N GLU A 488 -45.46 1.34 10.61
CA GLU A 488 -46.42 1.28 9.50
C GLU A 488 -47.72 0.56 9.89
N ILE A 489 -47.61 -0.60 10.55
CA ILE A 489 -48.77 -1.36 11.06
C ILE A 489 -49.53 -0.52 12.09
N SER A 490 -48.83 0.13 13.02
CA SER A 490 -49.45 0.97 14.06
C SER A 490 -50.21 2.16 13.45
N ILE A 491 -49.61 2.83 12.48
CA ILE A 491 -50.25 3.91 11.72
C ILE A 491 -51.50 3.40 11.01
N GLY A 492 -51.42 2.25 10.32
CA GLY A 492 -52.54 1.68 9.60
C GLY A 492 -53.73 1.33 10.49
N VAL A 493 -53.49 0.61 11.60
CA VAL A 493 -54.55 0.19 12.54
C VAL A 493 -55.20 1.38 13.23
N LEU A 494 -54.40 2.33 13.76
CA LEU A 494 -54.94 3.49 14.46
C LEU A 494 -55.66 4.47 13.53
N SER A 495 -55.21 4.58 12.26
CA SER A 495 -55.89 5.40 11.26
C SER A 495 -57.28 4.86 10.93
N ALA A 496 -57.44 3.53 10.83
CA ALA A 496 -58.75 2.91 10.63
C ALA A 496 -59.70 3.24 11.80
N ILE A 497 -59.22 3.12 13.04
CA ILE A 497 -60.00 3.47 14.24
C ILE A 497 -60.36 4.96 14.25
N ALA A 498 -59.44 5.85 13.87
CA ALA A 498 -59.70 7.29 13.79
C ALA A 498 -60.77 7.64 12.75
N VAL A 499 -60.78 6.98 11.59
CA VAL A 499 -61.83 7.18 10.58
C VAL A 499 -63.19 6.71 11.13
N PHE A 500 -63.26 5.54 11.75
CA PHE A 500 -64.50 5.06 12.39
C PHE A 500 -64.99 6.04 13.48
N TRP A 501 -64.08 6.55 14.30
CA TRP A 501 -64.40 7.55 15.32
C TRP A 501 -64.93 8.86 14.70
N SER A 502 -64.34 9.29 13.58
CA SER A 502 -64.77 10.48 12.84
C SER A 502 -66.16 10.31 12.24
N VAL A 503 -66.52 9.10 11.80
CA VAL A 503 -67.90 8.77 11.37
C VAL A 503 -68.86 8.93 12.54
N VAL A 504 -68.53 8.39 13.72
CA VAL A 504 -69.38 8.49 14.92
C VAL A 504 -69.54 9.95 15.39
N GLN A 505 -68.46 10.74 15.38
CA GLN A 505 -68.49 12.17 15.71
C GLN A 505 -69.36 12.95 14.72
N THR A 506 -69.20 12.71 13.42
CA THR A 506 -69.97 13.42 12.40
C THR A 506 -71.44 13.01 12.42
N TRP A 507 -71.73 11.72 12.65
CA TRP A 507 -73.10 11.22 12.78
C TRP A 507 -73.83 11.84 13.98
N THR A 508 -73.17 11.90 15.13
CA THR A 508 -73.73 12.51 16.35
C THR A 508 -73.95 14.01 16.17
N TRP A 509 -73.04 14.72 15.51
CA TRP A 509 -73.20 16.13 15.15
C TRP A 509 -74.37 16.37 14.17
N SER A 510 -74.45 15.57 13.11
CA SER A 510 -75.52 15.65 12.09
C SER A 510 -76.91 15.45 12.72
N ARG A 511 -77.02 14.46 13.62
CA ARG A 511 -78.27 14.16 14.33
C ARG A 511 -78.68 15.28 15.30
N ARG A 512 -77.72 15.90 16.00
CA ARG A 512 -77.97 17.08 16.87
C ARG A 512 -78.37 18.31 16.07
N SER A 513 -77.87 18.45 14.85
CA SER A 513 -78.17 19.56 13.94
C SER A 513 -79.49 19.38 13.17
N GLY A 514 -80.22 18.28 13.42
CA GLY A 514 -81.54 18.02 12.82
C GLY A 514 -81.52 17.67 11.33
N LYS A 515 -80.36 17.29 10.77
CA LYS A 515 -80.25 16.93 9.34
C LYS A 515 -80.82 15.53 9.10
N MET A 516 -81.77 15.41 8.17
CA MET A 516 -82.41 14.12 7.80
C MET A 516 -81.71 13.40 6.63
N THR A 517 -80.88 14.11 5.85
CA THR A 517 -80.15 13.57 4.70
C THR A 517 -78.67 13.94 4.74
N ILE A 518 -77.83 13.17 4.04
CA ILE A 518 -76.41 13.47 3.87
C ILE A 518 -76.30 14.62 2.86
N ASP A 519 -75.79 15.75 3.31
CA ASP A 519 -75.64 17.00 2.57
C ASP A 519 -74.13 17.30 2.42
N PRO A 520 -73.66 17.92 1.31
CA PRO A 520 -72.26 18.30 1.12
C PRO A 520 -71.57 18.92 2.34
N PHE A 521 -72.29 19.74 3.12
CA PHE A 521 -71.75 20.34 4.34
C PHE A 521 -71.43 19.28 5.42
N THR A 522 -72.26 18.24 5.54
CA THR A 522 -72.01 17.10 6.44
C THR A 522 -70.78 16.30 6.02
N LEU A 523 -70.47 16.28 4.72
CA LEU A 523 -69.29 15.62 4.16
C LEU A 523 -68.01 16.43 4.42
N ILE A 524 -68.08 17.77 4.35
CA ILE A 524 -67.00 18.67 4.75
C ILE A 524 -66.68 18.50 6.24
N GLU A 525 -67.71 18.44 7.09
CA GLU A 525 -67.54 18.22 8.53
C GLU A 525 -66.88 16.86 8.83
N PHE A 526 -67.26 15.81 8.09
CA PHE A 526 -66.59 14.51 8.19
C PHE A 526 -65.11 14.60 7.82
N LEU A 527 -64.77 15.26 6.71
CA LEU A 527 -63.39 15.43 6.28
C LEU A 527 -62.57 16.22 7.29
N ALA A 528 -63.12 17.30 7.85
CA ALA A 528 -62.45 18.09 8.87
C ALA A 528 -62.16 17.27 10.14
N ASN A 529 -63.16 16.52 10.63
CA ASN A 529 -63.01 15.65 11.79
C ASN A 529 -62.05 14.47 11.52
N ALA A 530 -62.09 13.89 10.32
CA ALA A 530 -61.18 12.83 9.90
C ALA A 530 -59.73 13.33 9.82
N CYS A 531 -59.48 14.49 9.20
CA CYS A 531 -58.16 15.10 9.16
C CYS A 531 -57.63 15.41 10.57
N GLY A 532 -58.47 15.95 11.45
CA GLY A 532 -58.09 16.21 12.85
C GLY A 532 -57.71 14.95 13.61
N ASN A 533 -58.56 13.91 13.55
CA ASN A 533 -58.29 12.65 14.24
C ASN A 533 -57.08 11.91 13.66
N LEU A 534 -56.89 11.92 12.34
CA LEU A 534 -55.71 11.35 11.69
C LEU A 534 -54.43 12.09 12.08
N ALA A 535 -54.47 13.42 12.16
CA ALA A 535 -53.33 14.21 12.62
C ALA A 535 -52.91 13.84 14.04
N HIS A 536 -53.88 13.64 14.95
CA HIS A 536 -53.61 13.17 16.31
C HIS A 536 -53.00 11.76 16.33
N VAL A 537 -53.48 10.83 15.50
CA VAL A 537 -52.91 9.50 15.39
C VAL A 537 -51.46 9.55 14.90
N PHE A 538 -51.18 10.27 13.81
CA PHE A 538 -49.82 10.39 13.30
C PHE A 538 -48.88 11.01 14.34
N PHE A 539 -49.34 12.06 15.03
CA PHE A 539 -48.57 12.68 16.10
C PHE A 539 -48.26 11.69 17.23
N ILE A 540 -49.26 10.96 17.73
CA ILE A 540 -49.08 9.99 18.82
C ILE A 540 -48.08 8.90 18.42
N VAL A 541 -48.24 8.30 17.24
CA VAL A 541 -47.37 7.20 16.82
C VAL A 541 -45.92 7.68 16.64
N ILE A 542 -45.72 8.81 15.93
CA ILE A 542 -44.39 9.37 15.69
C ILE A 542 -43.75 9.82 17.01
N TYR A 543 -44.52 10.44 17.91
CA TYR A 543 -44.04 10.88 19.21
C TYR A 543 -43.54 9.70 20.05
N PHE A 544 -44.33 8.62 20.19
CA PHE A 544 -43.93 7.46 20.96
C PHE A 544 -42.78 6.68 20.30
N ALA A 545 -42.76 6.58 18.96
CA ALA A 545 -41.63 5.98 18.25
C ALA A 545 -40.34 6.79 18.49
N SER A 546 -40.41 8.12 18.39
CA SER A 546 -39.26 9.00 18.64
C SER A 546 -38.78 8.91 20.09
N LEU A 547 -39.71 8.85 21.05
CA LEU A 547 -39.40 8.69 22.47
C LEU A 547 -38.77 7.32 22.77
N TYR A 548 -39.27 6.26 22.12
CA TYR A 548 -38.66 4.93 22.16
C TYR A 548 -37.21 5.00 21.68
N TYR A 549 -36.95 5.51 20.47
CA TYR A 549 -35.60 5.64 19.94
C TYR A 549 -34.71 6.51 20.83
N MET A 550 -35.21 7.62 21.36
CA MET A 550 -34.44 8.50 22.24
C MET A 550 -34.01 7.79 23.53
N ILE A 551 -34.93 7.11 24.23
CA ILE A 551 -34.64 6.40 25.48
C ILE A 551 -33.68 5.24 25.22
N PHE A 552 -34.02 4.40 24.25
CA PHE A 552 -33.24 3.21 23.94
C PHE A 552 -31.92 3.53 23.26
N PHE A 553 -31.71 4.71 22.69
CA PHE A 553 -30.40 5.17 22.22
C PHE A 553 -29.54 5.73 23.37
N LYS A 554 -30.13 6.48 24.31
CA LYS A 554 -29.40 7.11 25.42
C LYS A 554 -29.11 6.18 26.60
N GLN A 555 -29.94 5.17 26.86
CA GLN A 555 -29.80 4.25 28.01
C GLN A 555 -29.25 2.86 27.63
N GLN A 556 -28.32 2.81 26.69
CA GLN A 556 -27.72 1.55 26.23
C GLN A 556 -26.58 1.11 27.17
N ASN A 557 -26.65 -0.10 27.74
CA ASN A 557 -25.50 -0.76 28.37
C ASN A 557 -24.62 -1.48 27.33
N TYR A 558 -25.26 -1.92 26.24
CA TYR A 558 -24.69 -2.50 25.02
C TYR A 558 -25.38 -1.81 23.85
N ILE A 559 -24.75 -1.69 22.68
CA ILE A 559 -25.42 -0.98 21.58
C ILE A 559 -26.47 -1.89 20.94
N TYR A 560 -27.74 -1.51 21.07
CA TYR A 560 -28.89 -2.27 20.57
C TYR A 560 -29.58 -1.61 19.37
N VAL A 561 -29.50 -0.28 19.28
CA VAL A 561 -30.23 0.54 18.31
C VAL A 561 -29.36 1.70 17.86
N ILE A 562 -29.18 1.84 16.55
CA ILE A 562 -28.64 3.04 15.90
C ILE A 562 -29.81 3.86 15.35
N LEU A 563 -29.68 5.18 15.37
CA LEU A 563 -30.62 6.08 14.70
C LEU A 563 -30.68 5.75 13.19
N PRO A 564 -31.90 5.70 12.60
CA PRO A 564 -32.08 5.56 11.16
C PRO A 564 -31.25 6.57 10.37
N ASP A 565 -30.70 6.14 9.24
CA ASP A 565 -30.20 7.08 8.24
C ASP A 565 -31.38 7.85 7.62
N GLU A 566 -31.17 9.14 7.36
CA GLU A 566 -32.17 10.04 6.73
C GLU A 566 -32.73 9.51 5.41
#